data_AF-A0A9P0B9Z6-F1
#
_entry.id   AF-A0A9P0B9Z6-F1
#
_cell.length_a   1.000
_cell.length_b   1.000
_cell.length_c   1.000
_cell.angle_alpha   90.00
_cell.angle_beta   90.00
_cell.angle_gamma   90.00
#
_symmetry.space_group_name_H-M   'P 1'
#
loop_
_entity.id
_entity.type
_entity.pdbx_description
1 polymer ?
#
loop_
_entity_poly.entity_id
_entity_poly.type
_entity_poly.pdbx_seq_one_letter_code
_entity_poly.pdbx_strand_id
1 'polypeptide(L)'
;MDNINNLENQPFVLKNKSGQYIGRGQRTILFNIIKKHIDEGKSKSASVILTSEETGISKSTIWSTIKQMEHDGKAPSPLKKRKRASQYDKLSEEQKKRLRKVVHNL
;
A
#
# COMPACT_ATOMS: atom_id res chain seq x y z
N MET A 1 27.28 24.19 36.49
CA MET A 1 28.31 24.19 35.43
C MET A 1 27.83 23.16 34.43
N ASP A 2 27.00 23.66 33.54
CA ASP A 2 25.90 22.92 32.94
C ASP A 2 26.35 22.33 31.61
N ASN A 3 26.31 21.00 31.49
CA ASN A 3 26.52 20.31 30.23
C ASN A 3 25.18 20.20 29.48
N ILE A 4 24.69 21.34 29.00
CA ILE A 4 23.51 21.44 28.14
C ILE A 4 24.02 21.90 26.78
N ASN A 5 24.58 21.01 25.95
CA ASN A 5 24.86 21.30 24.54
C ASN A 5 25.14 19.99 23.80
N ASN A 6 24.10 19.24 23.43
CA ASN A 6 24.16 18.28 22.31
C ASN A 6 22.80 17.73 21.86
N LEU A 7 21.74 18.56 21.85
CA LEU A 7 20.39 18.13 21.43
C LEU A 7 19.81 18.93 20.25
N GLU A 8 20.63 19.64 19.46
CA GLU A 8 20.11 20.53 18.40
C GLU A 8 20.27 20.01 16.95
N ASN A 9 20.87 18.84 16.71
CA ASN A 9 21.09 18.33 15.36
C ASN A 9 20.51 16.92 15.11
N GLN A 10 19.30 16.67 15.60
CA GLN A 10 18.50 15.56 15.08
C GLN A 10 17.53 16.13 14.04
N PRO A 11 17.57 15.68 12.76
CA PRO A 11 16.55 16.11 11.80
C PRO A 11 15.21 15.74 12.41
N PHE A 12 14.34 16.74 12.61
CA PHE A 12 12.98 16.52 13.09
C PHE A 12 12.28 15.65 12.05
N VAL A 13 12.34 14.32 12.25
CA VAL A 13 11.70 13.37 11.36
C VAL A 13 10.22 13.57 11.59
N LEU A 14 9.59 14.29 10.65
CA LEU A 14 8.16 14.55 10.57
C LEU A 14 7.47 13.22 10.24
N LYS A 15 7.55 12.27 11.16
CA LYS A 15 6.85 11.00 11.05
C LYS A 15 5.37 11.32 11.20
N ASN A 16 4.58 10.91 10.20
CA ASN A 16 3.14 10.93 10.36
C ASN A 16 2.74 10.24 11.67
N LYS A 17 1.86 10.87 12.44
CA LYS A 17 1.33 10.29 13.67
C LYS A 17 0.70 8.94 13.35
N SER A 18 0.81 7.97 14.25
CA SER A 18 0.12 6.68 14.10
C SER A 18 -1.38 6.92 13.86
N GLY A 19 -1.95 6.27 12.85
CA GLY A 19 -3.36 6.45 12.45
C GLY A 19 -3.64 7.64 11.53
N GLN A 20 -2.62 8.44 11.16
CA GLN A 20 -2.81 9.55 10.24
C GLN A 20 -3.11 9.03 8.82
N TYR A 21 -4.21 9.53 8.27
CA TYR A 21 -4.76 9.10 7.01
C TYR A 21 -3.87 9.53 5.82
N ILE A 22 -3.51 8.57 4.96
CA ILE A 22 -2.84 8.85 3.68
C ILE A 22 -3.87 8.81 2.56
N GLY A 23 -4.09 9.95 1.90
CA GLY A 23 -5.03 10.06 0.81
C GLY A 23 -4.64 9.27 -0.43
N ARG A 24 -5.59 9.08 -1.35
CA ARG A 24 -5.33 8.40 -2.63
C ARG A 24 -4.25 9.12 -3.45
N GLY A 25 -4.31 10.44 -3.53
CA GLY A 25 -3.31 11.24 -4.25
C GLY A 25 -1.90 11.06 -3.70
N GLN A 26 -1.75 11.08 -2.37
CA GLN A 26 -0.47 10.83 -1.70
C GLN A 26 0.09 9.43 -2.01
N ARG A 27 -0.77 8.40 -2.06
CA ARG A 27 -0.34 7.03 -2.44
C ARG A 27 0.12 6.95 -3.89
N THR A 28 -0.55 7.64 -4.79
CA THR A 28 -0.14 7.72 -6.20
C THR A 28 1.20 8.41 -6.35
N ILE A 29 1.41 9.52 -5.64
CA ILE A 29 2.70 10.23 -5.62
C ILE A 29 3.80 9.31 -5.08
N LEU A 30 3.56 8.64 -3.95
CA LEU A 30 4.46 7.63 -3.36
C LEU A 30 4.89 6.57 -4.37
N PHE A 31 3.93 6.00 -5.09
CA PHE A 31 4.22 4.97 -6.09
C PHE A 31 5.03 5.51 -7.26
N ASN A 32 4.74 6.73 -7.72
CA ASN A 32 5.49 7.34 -8.81
C ASN A 32 6.94 7.65 -8.41
N ILE A 33 7.17 8.11 -7.17
CA ILE A 33 8.53 8.34 -6.63
C ILE A 33 9.31 7.02 -6.59
N ILE A 34 8.69 5.96 -6.07
CA ILE A 34 9.32 4.64 -5.99
C ILE A 34 9.62 4.10 -7.39
N LYS A 35 8.67 4.24 -8.33
CA LYS A 35 8.86 3.82 -9.72
C LYS A 35 10.04 4.56 -10.34
N LYS A 36 10.13 5.88 -10.15
CA LYS A 36 11.28 6.69 -10.59
C LYS A 36 12.60 6.16 -10.05
N HIS A 37 12.68 5.83 -8.75
CA HIS A 37 13.91 5.27 -8.18
C HIS A 37 14.27 3.89 -8.73
N ILE A 38 13.28 3.05 -9.00
CA ILE A 38 13.49 1.75 -9.65
C ILE A 38 14.00 1.95 -11.08
N ASP A 39 13.42 2.90 -11.81
CA ASP A 39 13.85 3.26 -13.17
C ASP A 39 15.27 3.84 -13.19
N GLU A 40 15.69 4.53 -12.13
CA GLU A 40 17.07 4.97 -11.87
C GLU A 40 18.03 3.82 -11.49
N GLY A 41 17.56 2.57 -11.47
CA GLY A 41 18.37 1.38 -11.18
C GLY A 41 18.49 1.03 -9.68
N LYS A 42 17.76 1.71 -8.79
CA LYS A 42 17.79 1.38 -7.35
C LYS A 42 16.95 0.15 -7.08
N SER A 43 17.38 -0.66 -6.11
CA SER A 43 16.57 -1.79 -5.65
C SER A 43 15.26 -1.30 -5.02
N LYS A 44 14.25 -2.16 -5.02
CA LYS A 44 12.93 -1.85 -4.44
C LYS A 44 13.03 -1.51 -2.95
N SER A 45 13.89 -2.21 -2.20
CA SER A 45 14.13 -1.93 -0.78
C SER A 45 14.83 -0.58 -0.57
N ALA A 46 15.85 -0.25 -1.37
CA ALA A 46 16.52 1.05 -1.31
C ALA A 46 15.56 2.19 -1.65
N SER A 47 14.73 2.00 -2.68
CA SER A 47 13.70 2.96 -3.10
C SER A 47 12.71 3.26 -1.98
N VAL A 48 12.29 2.25 -1.22
CA VAL A 48 11.40 2.43 -0.06
C VAL A 48 12.07 3.23 1.06
N ILE A 49 13.36 3.00 1.31
CA ILE A 49 14.11 3.73 2.34
C ILE A 49 14.23 5.20 1.95
N LEU A 50 14.67 5.48 0.73
CA LEU A 50 14.80 6.84 0.19
C LEU A 50 13.46 7.56 0.21
N THR A 51 12.40 6.93 -0.28
CA THR A 51 11.06 7.53 -0.27
C THR A 51 10.56 7.80 1.15
N SER A 52 10.92 6.95 2.13
CA SER A 52 10.54 7.14 3.53
C SER A 52 11.23 8.37 4.14
N GLU A 53 12.50 8.58 3.79
CA GLU A 53 13.29 9.73 4.23
C GLU A 53 12.82 11.02 3.57
N GLU A 54 12.52 10.97 2.26
CA GLU A 54 12.02 12.12 1.50
C GLU A 54 10.61 12.56 1.92
N THR A 55 9.71 11.60 2.20
CA THR A 55 8.28 11.89 2.44
C THR A 55 7.89 11.92 3.92
N GLY A 56 8.75 11.45 4.82
CA GLY A 56 8.43 11.27 6.25
C GLY A 56 7.41 10.15 6.53
N ILE A 57 7.01 9.39 5.50
CA ILE A 57 6.06 8.28 5.63
C ILE A 57 6.80 7.02 6.06
N SER A 58 6.20 6.25 6.98
CA SER A 58 6.82 5.03 7.49
C SER A 58 7.04 3.99 6.39
N LYS A 59 8.19 3.34 6.41
CA LYS A 59 8.56 2.26 5.49
C LYS A 59 7.47 1.19 5.36
N SER A 60 6.80 0.84 6.47
CA SER A 60 5.72 -0.15 6.49
C SER A 60 4.51 0.28 5.67
N THR A 61 4.12 1.55 5.74
CA THR A 61 3.01 2.09 4.96
C THR A 61 3.35 2.22 3.48
N ILE A 62 4.62 2.52 3.17
CA ILE A 62 5.11 2.54 1.80
C ILE A 62 5.04 1.12 1.20
N TRP A 63 5.52 0.11 1.93
CA TRP A 63 5.45 -1.30 1.51
C TRP A 63 4.02 -1.78 1.26
N SER A 64 3.08 -1.45 2.14
CA SER A 64 1.68 -1.83 1.97
C SER A 64 1.06 -1.16 0.75
N THR A 65 1.41 0.09 0.49
CA THR A 65 0.97 0.85 -0.69
C THR A 65 1.48 0.22 -1.99
N ILE A 66 2.76 -0.15 -2.06
CA ILE A 66 3.32 -0.83 -3.24
C ILE A 66 2.60 -2.16 -3.50
N LYS A 67 2.50 -3.02 -2.47
CA LYS A 67 1.85 -4.33 -2.62
C LYS A 67 0.40 -4.20 -3.10
N GLN A 68 -0.32 -3.20 -2.62
CA GLN A 68 -1.69 -2.93 -3.07
C GLN A 68 -1.72 -2.49 -4.54
N MET A 69 -0.80 -1.64 -4.96
CA MET A 69 -0.79 -1.13 -6.34
C MET A 69 -0.35 -2.17 -7.36
N GLU A 70 0.57 -3.06 -7.02
CA GLU A 70 0.97 -4.18 -7.88
C GLU A 70 -0.17 -5.18 -8.09
N HIS A 71 -0.97 -5.43 -7.06
CA HIS A 71 -2.11 -6.35 -7.14
C HIS A 71 -3.31 -5.74 -7.89
N ASP A 72 -3.65 -4.48 -7.61
CA ASP A 72 -4.88 -3.85 -8.13
C ASP A 72 -4.66 -3.05 -9.43
N GLY A 73 -3.40 -2.83 -9.84
CA GLY A 73 -3.00 -2.01 -10.99
C GLY A 73 -3.28 -0.50 -10.84
N LYS A 74 -3.89 -0.08 -9.72
CA LYS A 74 -4.32 1.29 -9.41
C LYS A 74 -4.22 1.51 -7.92
N ALA A 75 -3.96 2.74 -7.47
CA ALA A 75 -4.06 3.09 -6.04
C ALA A 75 -5.54 2.98 -5.58
N PRO A 76 -5.90 2.00 -4.75
CA PRO A 76 -7.27 1.87 -4.26
C PRO A 76 -7.59 3.04 -3.34
N SER A 77 -8.85 3.49 -3.36
CA SER A 77 -9.28 4.43 -2.33
C SER A 77 -9.21 3.73 -0.96
N PRO A 78 -8.61 4.35 0.06
CA PRO A 78 -8.63 3.83 1.43
C PRO A 78 -10.02 3.47 1.95
N LEU A 79 -11.04 4.18 1.47
CA LEU A 79 -12.43 3.99 1.87
C LEU A 79 -13.11 2.88 1.08
N LYS A 80 -12.47 2.38 0.01
CA LYS A 80 -13.01 1.30 -0.81
C LYS A 80 -12.79 -0.02 -0.09
N LYS A 81 -13.87 -0.56 0.47
CA LYS A 81 -13.88 -1.91 1.05
C LYS A 81 -13.49 -2.92 -0.03
N ARG A 82 -12.60 -3.87 0.30
CA ARG A 82 -12.30 -5.03 -0.56
C ARG A 82 -13.61 -5.70 -0.96
N LYS A 83 -13.81 -5.97 -2.26
CA LYS A 83 -14.92 -6.81 -2.71
C LYS A 83 -14.77 -8.16 -2.02
N ARG A 84 -15.72 -8.52 -1.16
CA ARG A 84 -15.81 -9.87 -0.63
C ARG A 84 -16.34 -10.74 -1.76
N ALA A 85 -15.69 -11.87 -2.01
CA ALA A 85 -16.23 -12.90 -2.90
C ALA A 85 -17.64 -13.27 -2.40
N SER A 86 -18.62 -13.24 -3.29
CA SER A 86 -19.97 -13.72 -2.98
C SER A 86 -19.93 -15.21 -2.65
N GLN A 87 -20.98 -15.75 -2.05
CA GLN A 87 -21.05 -17.20 -1.81
C GLN A 87 -20.93 -18.00 -3.11
N TYR A 88 -21.43 -17.46 -4.24
CA TYR A 88 -21.33 -18.07 -5.56
C TYR A 88 -19.92 -18.07 -6.13
N ASP A 89 -19.14 -17.01 -5.89
CA ASP A 89 -17.74 -16.92 -6.35
C ASP A 89 -16.84 -17.96 -5.68
N LYS A 90 -17.25 -18.44 -4.50
CA LYS A 90 -16.51 -19.46 -3.72
C LYS A 90 -16.82 -20.89 -4.16
N LEU A 91 -17.84 -21.10 -4.99
CA LEU A 91 -18.19 -22.42 -5.48
C LEU A 91 -17.16 -22.90 -6.52
N SER A 92 -16.83 -24.18 -6.47
CA SER A 92 -16.06 -24.81 -7.55
C SER A 92 -16.86 -24.82 -8.86
N GLU A 93 -16.20 -24.91 -10.01
CA GLU A 93 -16.89 -24.98 -11.30
C GLU A 93 -17.84 -26.18 -11.40
N GLU A 94 -17.50 -27.30 -10.76
CA GLU A 94 -18.38 -28.46 -10.65
C GLU A 94 -19.64 -28.15 -9.84
N GLN A 95 -19.51 -27.45 -8.71
CA GLN A 95 -20.65 -27.02 -7.90
C GLN A 95 -21.54 -26.05 -8.67
N LYS A 96 -20.95 -25.08 -9.39
CA LYS A 96 -21.68 -24.17 -10.28
C LYS A 96 -22.40 -24.92 -11.40
N LYS A 97 -21.80 -25.98 -11.95
CA LYS A 97 -22.41 -26.82 -12.99
C LYS A 97 -23.61 -27.61 -12.44
N ARG A 98 -23.48 -28.19 -11.23
CA ARG A 98 -24.60 -28.87 -10.55
C ARG A 98 -25.75 -27.91 -10.25
N LEU A 99 -25.43 -26.72 -9.73
CA LEU A 99 -26.43 -25.68 -9.46
C LEU A 99 -27.16 -25.26 -10.75
N ARG A 100 -26.44 -25.08 -11.86
CA ARG A 100 -27.04 -24.78 -13.17
C ARG A 100 -28.01 -25.87 -13.62
N LYS A 101 -27.66 -27.15 -13.45
CA LYS A 101 -28.56 -28.27 -13.78
C LYS A 101 -29.82 -28.29 -12.93
N VAL A 102 -29.67 -28.09 -11.62
CA VAL A 102 -30.80 -28.05 -10.67
C VAL A 102 -31.73 -26.88 -10.95
N VAL A 103 -31.19 -25.70 -11.26
CA VAL A 103 -32.00 -24.49 -11.52
C VAL A 103 -32.71 -24.55 -12.88
N HIS A 104 -32.04 -25.09 -13.90
CA HIS A 104 -32.58 -25.13 -15.27
C HIS A 104 -33.24 -26.45 -15.66
N ASN A 105 -33.38 -27.40 -14.73
CA ASN A 105 -33.87 -28.76 -14.99
C ASN A 105 -33.22 -29.41 -16.24
N LEU A 106 -31.90 -29.24 -16.36
CA LEU A 106 -31.05 -29.84 -17.41
C LEU A 106 -30.40 -31.16 -16.95
#